data_AF-A0A925C516-F1
#
_entry.id   AF-A0A925C516-F1
#
_cell.length_a   1.000
_cell.length_b   1.000
_cell.length_c   1.000
_cell.angle_alpha   90.00
_cell.angle_beta   90.00
_cell.angle_gamma   90.00
#
_symmetry.space_group_name_H-M   'P 1'
#
loop_
_entity.id
_entity.type
_entity.pdbx_description
1 polymer ?
#
loop_
_entity_poly.entity_id
_entity_poly.type
_entity_poly.pdbx_seq_one_letter_code
_entity_poly.pdbx_strand_id
1 'polypeptide(L)'
;MHPLEAIPIHDVGPAFPLETLELERARADALIDGATQGVPLPALRGLDAVSRRWLAKQDSVHLDEIDAIADRLGRPGAYFLSVNYEWGCSCRVAPSPEGTSARLVRVLDWVTHGLGRYVIAARVAGAAGSFITLTWPGYTGVLQAMAPGRFSAALNQAPMRRRLGHFYLDWAVNRGRVWRMSHMTPAHLLREVFETATSFDEAKRMLAERPIASPAIFSLAGIRPGETAVIERTETEARV
;
A
#
# COMPACT_ATOMS: atom_id res chain seq x y z
N MET A 1 4.45 2.71 31.83
CA MET A 1 4.15 2.39 30.42
C MET A 1 2.68 2.66 30.20
N HIS A 2 2.31 3.52 29.25
CA HIS A 2 0.91 3.63 28.84
C HIS A 2 0.51 2.30 28.17
N PRO A 3 -0.66 1.72 28.50
CA PRO A 3 -1.15 0.54 27.80
C PRO A 3 -1.30 0.88 26.31
N LEU A 4 -0.78 0.01 25.45
CA LEU A 4 -0.98 0.14 24.01
C LEU A 4 -2.43 -0.19 23.69
N GLU A 5 -3.08 0.67 22.90
CA GLU A 5 -4.40 0.36 22.36
C GLU A 5 -4.33 -0.88 21.48
N ALA A 6 -5.35 -1.74 21.58
CA ALA A 6 -5.46 -2.91 20.71
C ALA A 6 -5.72 -2.46 19.25
N ILE A 7 -5.04 -3.11 18.31
CA ILE A 7 -5.33 -2.94 16.88
C ILE A 7 -6.66 -3.65 16.58
N PRO A 8 -7.70 -2.95 16.09
CA PRO A 8 -8.95 -3.59 15.70
C PRO A 8 -8.74 -4.62 14.60
N ILE A 9 -9.49 -5.71 14.65
CA ILE A 9 -9.43 -6.78 13.65
C ILE A 9 -10.82 -7.00 13.07
N HIS A 10 -10.94 -6.91 11.75
CA HIS A 10 -12.20 -7.06 11.02
C HIS A 10 -12.12 -8.19 10.01
N ASP A 11 -13.15 -9.03 9.97
CA ASP A 11 -13.37 -10.00 8.89
C ASP A 11 -14.17 -9.32 7.79
N VAL A 12 -13.64 -9.30 6.57
CA VAL A 12 -14.16 -8.51 5.45
C VAL A 12 -14.02 -9.27 4.12
N GLY A 13 -14.84 -8.89 3.15
CA GLY A 13 -14.80 -9.44 1.80
C GLY A 13 -13.78 -8.76 0.88
N PRO A 14 -13.82 -9.08 -0.43
CA PRO A 14 -12.96 -8.45 -1.44
C PRO A 14 -13.11 -6.92 -1.53
N ALA A 15 -14.22 -6.36 -1.05
CA ALA A 15 -14.45 -4.92 -0.94
C ALA A 15 -13.92 -4.34 0.39
N PHE A 16 -12.89 -4.97 0.97
CA PHE A 16 -12.32 -4.60 2.27
C PHE A 16 -12.04 -3.10 2.47
N PRO A 17 -11.61 -2.31 1.46
CA PRO A 17 -11.37 -0.88 1.69
C PRO A 17 -12.66 -0.15 2.08
N LEU A 18 -13.75 -0.41 1.36
CA LEU A 18 -15.05 0.18 1.67
C LEU A 18 -15.63 -0.41 2.97
N GLU A 19 -15.61 -1.73 3.14
CA GLU A 19 -16.13 -2.38 4.35
C GLU A 19 -15.41 -1.86 5.62
N THR A 20 -14.09 -1.74 5.59
CA THR A 20 -13.33 -1.20 6.72
C THR A 20 -13.59 0.29 6.96
N LEU A 21 -13.78 1.09 5.91
CA LEU A 21 -14.21 2.48 6.05
C LEU A 21 -15.56 2.58 6.77
N GLU A 22 -16.50 1.68 6.47
CA GLU A 22 -17.82 1.67 7.08
C GLU A 22 -17.79 1.23 8.55
N LEU A 23 -17.03 0.17 8.85
CA LEU A 23 -16.85 -0.35 10.20
C LEU A 23 -16.11 0.63 11.12
N GLU A 24 -15.15 1.38 10.57
CA GLU A 24 -14.23 2.24 11.32
C GLU A 24 -14.35 3.71 10.88
N ARG A 25 -15.56 4.18 10.56
CA ARG A 25 -15.81 5.52 10.02
C ARG A 25 -15.15 6.64 10.83
N ALA A 26 -15.31 6.63 12.15
CA ALA A 26 -14.72 7.64 13.03
C ALA A 26 -13.17 7.62 12.97
N ARG A 27 -12.57 6.43 12.89
CA ARG A 27 -11.12 6.26 12.73
C ARG A 27 -10.65 6.75 11.36
N ALA A 28 -11.44 6.50 10.31
CA ALA A 28 -11.17 7.00 8.97
C ALA A 28 -11.20 8.53 8.92
N ASP A 29 -12.20 9.18 9.52
CA ASP A 29 -12.28 10.64 9.58
C ASP A 29 -11.08 11.23 10.35
N ALA A 30 -10.74 10.67 11.52
CA ALA A 30 -9.59 11.10 12.31
C ALA A 30 -8.24 10.88 11.59
N LEU A 31 -8.15 9.79 10.81
CA LEU A 31 -7.02 9.52 9.92
C LEU A 31 -6.88 10.61 8.86
N ILE A 32 -7.97 10.96 8.15
CA ILE A 32 -7.94 12.01 7.13
C ILE A 32 -7.57 13.36 7.75
N ASP A 33 -8.14 13.70 8.91
CA ASP A 33 -7.81 14.93 9.64
C ASP A 33 -6.32 15.00 9.99
N GLY A 34 -5.75 13.90 10.51
CA GLY A 34 -4.33 13.82 10.84
C GLY A 34 -3.42 13.85 9.60
N ALA A 35 -3.79 13.12 8.54
CA ALA A 35 -3.00 13.01 7.32
C ALA A 35 -2.98 14.30 6.49
N THR A 36 -4.01 15.13 6.64
CA THR A 36 -4.16 16.38 5.88
C THR A 36 -3.97 17.62 6.75
N GLN A 37 -3.52 17.45 7.99
CA GLN A 37 -3.23 18.55 8.91
C GLN A 37 -2.22 19.52 8.28
N GLY A 38 -2.61 20.80 8.18
CA GLY A 38 -1.77 21.84 7.58
C GLY A 38 -1.82 21.94 6.06
N VAL A 39 -2.57 21.06 5.37
CA VAL A 39 -2.81 21.15 3.92
C VAL A 39 -4.09 21.98 3.67
N PRO A 40 -4.01 23.12 2.95
CA PRO A 40 -5.20 23.90 2.62
C PRO A 40 -6.22 23.10 1.81
N LEU A 41 -7.51 23.21 2.16
CA LEU A 41 -8.59 22.47 1.49
C LEU A 41 -8.63 22.64 -0.04
N PRO A 42 -8.41 23.83 -0.62
CA PRO A 42 -8.33 23.98 -2.08
C PRO A 42 -7.18 23.19 -2.71
N ALA A 43 -6.04 23.10 -2.02
CA ALA A 43 -4.89 22.32 -2.48
C ALA A 43 -5.22 20.82 -2.46
N LEU A 44 -5.88 20.33 -1.41
CA LEU A 44 -6.31 18.93 -1.31
C LEU A 44 -7.30 18.55 -2.41
N ARG A 45 -8.28 19.43 -2.71
CA ARG A 45 -9.20 19.25 -3.84
C ARG A 45 -8.47 19.19 -5.19
N GLY A 46 -7.47 20.04 -5.37
CA GLY A 46 -6.63 20.04 -6.57
C GLY A 46 -5.85 18.73 -6.73
N LEU A 47 -5.24 18.24 -5.65
CA LEU A 47 -4.52 16.96 -5.62
C LEU A 47 -5.45 15.79 -5.94
N ASP A 48 -6.66 15.78 -5.37
CA ASP A 48 -7.67 14.77 -5.67
C ASP A 48 -8.09 14.79 -7.14
N ALA A 49 -8.37 15.96 -7.70
CA ALA A 49 -8.75 16.08 -9.10
C ALA A 49 -7.66 15.56 -10.06
N VAL A 50 -6.39 15.84 -9.75
CA VAL A 50 -5.24 15.33 -10.52
C VAL A 50 -5.13 13.81 -10.38
N SER A 51 -5.22 13.28 -9.15
CA SER A 51 -5.14 11.85 -8.88
C SER A 51 -6.28 11.07 -9.52
N ARG A 52 -7.53 11.57 -9.41
CA ARG A 52 -8.70 10.95 -10.07
C ARG A 52 -8.55 10.96 -11.59
N ARG A 53 -8.13 12.08 -12.19
CA ARG A 53 -7.90 12.17 -13.63
C ARG A 53 -6.83 11.18 -14.09
N TRP A 54 -5.77 11.01 -13.30
CA TRP A 54 -4.72 10.03 -13.58
C TRP A 54 -5.24 8.59 -13.48
N LEU A 55 -6.03 8.26 -12.45
CA LEU A 55 -6.69 6.94 -12.31
C LEU A 55 -7.65 6.63 -13.47
N ALA A 56 -8.40 7.63 -13.94
CA ALA A 56 -9.27 7.47 -15.11
C ALA A 56 -8.46 7.26 -16.40
N LYS A 57 -7.38 8.03 -16.58
CA LYS A 57 -6.53 7.93 -17.78
C LYS A 57 -5.88 6.55 -17.94
N GLN A 58 -5.55 5.88 -16.84
CA GLN A 58 -4.91 4.57 -16.86
C GLN A 58 -5.90 3.39 -16.88
N ASP A 59 -7.21 3.66 -16.97
CA ASP A 59 -8.27 2.65 -16.86
C ASP A 59 -8.11 1.80 -15.59
N SER A 60 -7.92 2.48 -14.45
CA SER A 60 -7.62 1.80 -13.18
C SER A 60 -8.80 0.95 -12.74
N VAL A 61 -8.55 -0.35 -12.55
CA VAL A 61 -9.52 -1.31 -11.98
C VAL A 61 -10.00 -0.95 -10.57
N HIS A 62 -9.31 -0.02 -9.88
CA HIS A 62 -9.67 0.43 -8.54
C HIS A 62 -10.40 1.79 -8.54
N LEU A 63 -10.62 2.43 -9.69
CA LEU A 63 -11.22 3.76 -9.73
C LEU A 63 -12.63 3.78 -9.14
N ASP A 64 -13.49 2.83 -9.52
CA ASP A 64 -14.87 2.76 -9.02
C ASP A 64 -14.92 2.56 -7.50
N GLU A 65 -14.00 1.77 -6.94
CA GLU A 65 -13.88 1.58 -5.50
C GLU A 65 -13.41 2.87 -4.80
N ILE A 66 -12.45 3.58 -5.38
CA ILE A 66 -11.96 4.87 -4.85
C ILE A 66 -13.05 5.94 -4.95
N ASP A 67 -13.84 5.96 -6.03
CA ASP A 67 -15.01 6.84 -6.19
C ASP A 67 -16.03 6.57 -5.07
N ALA A 68 -16.38 5.30 -4.81
CA ALA A 68 -17.28 4.94 -3.72
C ALA A 68 -16.75 5.35 -2.33
N ILE A 69 -15.45 5.21 -2.08
CA ILE A 69 -14.81 5.68 -0.85
C ILE A 69 -14.87 7.21 -0.73
N ALA A 70 -14.59 7.93 -1.81
CA ALA A 70 -14.65 9.39 -1.84
C ALA A 70 -16.07 9.90 -1.54
N ASP A 71 -17.08 9.29 -2.17
CA ASP A 71 -18.48 9.60 -1.93
C ASP A 71 -18.89 9.30 -0.49
N ARG A 72 -18.47 8.15 0.05
CA ARG A 72 -18.78 7.76 1.43
C ARG A 72 -18.11 8.68 2.44
N LEU A 73 -16.87 9.09 2.21
CA LEU A 73 -16.15 10.05 3.05
C LEU A 73 -16.82 11.42 3.01
N GLY A 74 -17.32 11.84 1.85
CA GLY A 74 -18.01 13.13 1.66
C GLY A 74 -17.07 14.34 1.79
N ARG A 75 -15.76 14.13 1.66
CA ARG A 75 -14.73 15.16 1.82
C ARG A 75 -13.48 14.88 0.96
N PRO A 76 -12.69 15.91 0.60
CA PRO A 76 -11.45 15.71 -0.17
C PRO A 76 -10.38 14.92 0.60
N GLY A 77 -9.52 14.24 -0.16
CA GLY A 77 -8.34 13.50 0.29
C GLY A 77 -8.32 12.04 -0.19
N ALA A 78 -9.48 11.47 -0.54
CA ALA A 78 -9.63 10.05 -0.85
C ALA A 78 -8.74 9.60 -2.02
N TYR A 79 -8.76 10.34 -3.14
CA TYR A 79 -7.98 9.98 -4.33
C TYR A 79 -6.49 10.17 -4.08
N PHE A 80 -6.09 11.33 -3.55
CA PHE A 80 -4.69 11.63 -3.30
C PHE A 80 -4.04 10.63 -2.34
N LEU A 81 -4.72 10.30 -1.24
CA LEU A 81 -4.19 9.37 -0.24
C LEU A 81 -4.21 7.91 -0.74
N SER A 82 -5.18 7.52 -1.57
CA SER A 82 -5.22 6.18 -2.18
C SER A 82 -4.03 5.90 -3.12
N VAL A 83 -3.50 6.93 -3.78
CA VAL A 83 -2.38 6.79 -4.74
C VAL A 83 -1.04 7.26 -4.17
N ASN A 84 -0.99 7.56 -2.88
CA ASN A 84 0.22 7.99 -2.19
C ASN A 84 0.65 6.95 -1.16
N TYR A 85 1.82 6.36 -1.37
CA TYR A 85 2.46 5.43 -0.44
C TYR A 85 3.95 5.79 -0.25
N GLU A 86 4.31 7.08 -0.27
CA GLU A 86 5.68 7.55 -0.02
C GLU A 86 6.07 7.59 1.47
N TRP A 87 6.71 6.54 2.00
CA TRP A 87 7.03 6.38 3.42
C TRP A 87 8.35 5.65 3.65
N GLY A 88 9.00 5.92 4.78
CA GLY A 88 10.21 5.22 5.20
C GLY A 88 9.87 3.82 5.70
N CYS A 89 10.80 2.89 5.56
CA CYS A 89 10.56 1.51 5.99
C CYS A 89 11.86 0.71 6.03
N SER A 90 11.92 -0.25 6.95
CA SER A 90 12.98 -1.24 7.06
C SER A 90 12.38 -2.63 7.04
N CYS A 91 12.87 -3.49 6.16
CA CYS A 91 12.41 -4.88 6.05
C CYS A 91 13.60 -5.83 6.14
N ARG A 92 13.36 -7.00 6.73
CA ARG A 92 14.25 -8.15 6.68
C ARG A 92 13.44 -9.36 6.24
N VAL A 93 13.96 -10.07 5.26
CA VAL A 93 13.48 -11.40 4.89
C VAL A 93 14.62 -12.39 4.96
N ALA A 94 14.40 -13.50 5.65
CA ALA A 94 15.39 -14.54 5.90
C ALA A 94 14.69 -15.83 6.35
N PRO A 95 15.37 -16.98 6.37
CA PRO A 95 14.91 -18.13 7.15
C PRO A 95 14.55 -17.73 8.59
N SER A 96 13.55 -18.39 9.17
CA SER A 96 13.24 -18.30 10.59
C SER A 96 14.45 -18.75 11.42
N PRO A 97 14.59 -18.32 12.69
CA PRO A 97 15.69 -18.75 13.56
C PRO A 97 15.77 -20.27 13.69
N GLU A 98 14.62 -20.94 13.63
CA GLU A 98 14.49 -22.39 13.71
C GLU A 98 14.82 -23.09 12.38
N GLY A 99 14.94 -22.32 11.28
CA GLY A 99 15.26 -22.85 9.96
C GLY A 99 14.14 -23.67 9.32
N THR A 100 12.89 -23.52 9.78
CA THR A 100 11.73 -24.30 9.34
C THR A 100 10.77 -23.54 8.43
N SER A 101 10.82 -22.20 8.43
CA SER A 101 10.02 -21.35 7.54
C SER A 101 10.82 -20.15 7.05
N ALA A 102 10.29 -19.39 6.10
CA ALA A 102 10.76 -18.02 5.87
C ALA A 102 10.11 -17.08 6.89
N ARG A 103 10.78 -15.96 7.18
CA ARG A 103 10.29 -14.92 8.09
C ARG A 103 10.51 -13.55 7.49
N LEU A 104 9.44 -12.77 7.41
CA LEU A 104 9.45 -11.35 7.08
C LEU A 104 9.27 -10.53 8.37
N VAL A 105 10.17 -9.60 8.62
CA VAL A 105 10.04 -8.59 9.68
C VAL A 105 10.06 -7.21 9.01
N ARG A 106 9.15 -6.33 9.43
CA ARG A 106 9.00 -4.98 8.89
C ARG A 106 8.85 -3.95 9.99
N VAL A 107 9.42 -2.78 9.74
CA VAL A 107 9.04 -1.51 10.35
C VAL A 107 8.58 -0.56 9.23
N LEU A 108 7.44 0.10 9.43
CA LEU A 108 6.90 1.12 8.54
C LEU A 108 6.91 2.45 9.29
N ASP A 109 7.60 3.43 8.74
CA ASP A 109 7.85 4.73 9.36
C ASP A 109 7.10 5.83 8.64
N TRP A 110 6.68 6.84 9.38
CA TRP A 110 5.93 7.96 8.82
C TRP A 110 6.26 9.31 9.41
N VAL A 111 6.11 10.32 8.57
CA VAL A 111 6.23 11.72 8.98
C VAL A 111 4.91 12.24 9.57
N THR A 112 3.77 11.67 9.17
CA THR A 112 2.45 12.06 9.69
C THR A 112 2.27 11.61 11.13
N HIS A 113 2.43 12.55 12.06
CA HIS A 113 2.37 12.26 13.49
C HIS A 113 1.08 11.52 13.89
N GLY A 114 1.23 10.38 14.56
CA GLY A 114 0.11 9.61 15.10
C GLY A 114 -0.58 8.63 14.15
N LEU A 115 -0.13 8.48 12.89
CA LEU A 115 -0.80 7.61 11.92
C LEU A 115 -1.00 6.16 12.39
N GLY A 116 -0.06 5.64 13.18
CA GLY A 116 -0.12 4.28 13.73
C GLY A 116 -1.32 4.01 14.62
N ARG A 117 -1.92 5.04 15.23
CA ARG A 117 -3.14 4.91 16.03
C ARG A 117 -4.35 4.49 15.19
N TYR A 118 -4.29 4.68 13.89
CA TYR A 118 -5.40 4.41 12.98
C TYR A 118 -5.25 3.09 12.22
N VAL A 119 -4.21 2.31 12.51
CA VAL A 119 -3.99 1.00 11.90
C VAL A 119 -5.07 0.02 12.36
N ILE A 120 -5.55 -0.78 11.42
CA ILE A 120 -6.44 -1.93 11.64
C ILE A 120 -5.84 -3.17 10.98
N ALA A 121 -6.31 -4.34 11.38
CA ALA A 121 -6.09 -5.59 10.66
C ALA A 121 -7.37 -5.97 9.92
N ALA A 122 -7.30 -6.11 8.59
CA ALA A 122 -8.38 -6.65 7.78
C ALA A 122 -8.04 -8.10 7.40
N ARG A 123 -8.86 -9.06 7.85
CA ARG A 123 -8.85 -10.44 7.37
C ARG A 123 -9.77 -10.53 6.16
N VAL A 124 -9.16 -10.48 4.99
CA VAL A 124 -9.84 -10.38 3.70
C VAL A 124 -10.08 -11.79 3.16
N ALA A 125 -11.34 -12.12 2.89
CA ALA A 125 -11.68 -13.30 2.09
C ALA A 125 -11.43 -13.01 0.61
N GLY A 126 -10.59 -13.82 -0.04
CA GLY A 126 -10.20 -13.64 -1.45
C GLY A 126 -10.26 -14.94 -2.24
N ALA A 127 -10.31 -14.82 -3.57
CA ALA A 127 -10.46 -15.96 -4.49
C ALA A 127 -9.27 -16.94 -4.41
N ALA A 128 -8.03 -16.43 -4.29
CA ALA A 128 -6.84 -17.25 -4.10
C ALA A 128 -6.65 -17.76 -2.65
N GLY A 129 -7.62 -17.50 -1.76
CA GLY A 129 -7.57 -17.74 -0.33
C GLY A 129 -7.54 -16.46 0.48
N SER A 130 -7.79 -16.56 1.78
CA SER A 130 -7.76 -15.39 2.66
C SER A 130 -6.36 -14.83 2.84
N PHE A 131 -6.30 -13.53 3.16
CA PHE A 131 -5.08 -12.86 3.61
C PHE A 131 -5.40 -11.84 4.69
N ILE A 132 -4.39 -11.45 5.45
CA ILE A 132 -4.49 -10.47 6.52
C ILE A 132 -3.63 -9.28 6.12
N THR A 133 -4.22 -8.10 5.97
CA THR A 133 -3.47 -6.85 5.75
C THR A 133 -3.55 -5.95 6.97
N LEU A 134 -2.40 -5.37 7.35
CA LEU A 134 -2.37 -4.26 8.29
C LEU A 134 -2.45 -2.98 7.47
N THR A 135 -3.59 -2.30 7.59
CA THR A 135 -3.98 -1.20 6.71
C THR A 135 -4.67 -0.10 7.50
N TRP A 136 -5.18 0.90 6.80
CA TRP A 136 -6.04 1.94 7.33
C TRP A 136 -7.45 1.82 6.74
N PRO A 137 -8.51 2.19 7.49
CA PRO A 137 -9.87 2.19 6.98
C PRO A 137 -9.98 3.00 5.68
N GLY A 138 -10.54 2.40 4.62
CA GLY A 138 -10.68 3.07 3.32
C GLY A 138 -9.42 3.07 2.43
N TYR A 139 -8.30 2.49 2.86
CA TYR A 139 -7.11 2.41 2.00
C TYR A 139 -7.22 1.27 0.99
N THR A 140 -7.10 1.59 -0.30
CA THR A 140 -7.36 0.65 -1.41
C THR A 140 -6.15 -0.17 -1.84
N GLY A 141 -4.95 0.19 -1.41
CA GLY A 141 -3.73 -0.57 -1.67
C GLY A 141 -3.42 -1.57 -0.56
N VAL A 142 -2.42 -2.43 -0.79
CA VAL A 142 -1.79 -3.23 0.26
C VAL A 142 -0.34 -2.77 0.41
N LEU A 143 0.06 -2.44 1.64
CA LEU A 143 1.47 -2.18 1.94
C LEU A 143 2.14 -3.40 2.54
N GLN A 144 1.42 -4.14 3.39
CA GLN A 144 1.89 -5.35 4.05
C GLN A 144 0.72 -6.31 4.24
N ALA A 145 0.98 -7.58 4.01
CA ALA A 145 0.02 -8.62 4.33
C ALA A 145 0.68 -9.99 4.50
N MET A 146 -0.09 -10.91 5.06
CA MET A 146 0.21 -12.33 5.16
C MET A 146 -0.96 -13.13 4.59
N ALA A 147 -0.69 -14.00 3.64
CA ALA A 147 -1.60 -15.01 3.14
C ALA A 147 -1.20 -16.36 3.76
N PRO A 148 -1.92 -16.84 4.80
CA PRO A 148 -1.58 -18.08 5.48
C PRO A 148 -1.45 -19.26 4.51
N GLY A 149 -0.37 -20.03 4.66
CA GLY A 149 -0.07 -21.17 3.78
C GLY A 149 0.46 -20.81 2.39
N ARG A 150 0.55 -19.52 2.02
CA ARG A 150 1.06 -19.07 0.71
C ARG A 150 2.34 -18.24 0.84
N PHE A 151 2.24 -17.01 1.34
CA PHE A 151 3.36 -16.07 1.47
C PHE A 151 3.00 -14.85 2.33
N SER A 152 4.01 -14.10 2.74
CA SER A 152 3.92 -12.76 3.33
C SER A 152 4.74 -11.79 2.51
N ALA A 153 4.27 -10.55 2.37
CA ALA A 153 4.95 -9.54 1.57
C ALA A 153 4.81 -8.14 2.16
N ALA A 154 5.81 -7.31 1.87
CA ALA A 154 5.85 -5.90 2.26
C ALA A 154 6.40 -5.04 1.12
N LEU A 155 5.78 -3.88 0.94
CA LEU A 155 6.17 -2.84 0.00
C LEU A 155 6.95 -1.73 0.70
N ASN A 156 8.15 -1.45 0.20
CA ASN A 156 9.02 -0.38 0.62
C ASN A 156 9.16 0.68 -0.47
N GLN A 157 9.21 1.95 -0.08
CA GLN A 157 9.45 3.03 -1.03
C GLN A 157 10.91 2.97 -1.53
N ALA A 158 11.12 3.04 -2.83
CA ALA A 158 12.46 3.21 -3.39
C ALA A 158 12.96 4.65 -3.20
N PRO A 159 14.28 4.88 -3.06
CA PRO A 159 14.84 6.21 -2.92
C PRO A 159 14.38 7.17 -4.03
N MET A 160 13.96 8.38 -3.65
CA MET A 160 13.57 9.42 -4.60
C MET A 160 14.75 9.76 -5.52
N ARG A 161 14.51 9.75 -6.83
CA ARG A 161 15.53 10.16 -7.83
C ARG A 161 15.80 11.65 -7.66
N ARG A 162 17.03 12.01 -7.28
CA ARG A 162 17.50 13.39 -7.12
C ARG A 162 18.03 13.92 -8.46
N ARG A 163 17.22 14.65 -9.22
CA ARG A 163 17.60 15.22 -10.52
C ARG A 163 18.15 16.64 -10.41
N LEU A 164 17.56 17.44 -9.51
CA LEU A 164 17.83 18.86 -9.34
C LEU A 164 18.56 19.17 -8.04
N GLY A 165 18.63 18.22 -7.09
CA GLY A 165 19.32 18.39 -5.81
C GLY A 165 18.52 19.15 -4.76
N HIS A 166 17.29 19.57 -5.07
CA HIS A 166 16.38 20.26 -4.17
C HIS A 166 15.15 19.39 -3.90
N PHE A 167 14.93 19.01 -2.63
CA PHE A 167 13.92 18.03 -2.24
C PHE A 167 12.53 18.28 -2.83
N TYR A 168 11.96 19.48 -2.66
CA TYR A 168 10.61 19.79 -3.14
C TYR A 168 10.50 19.80 -4.67
N LEU A 169 11.54 20.24 -5.37
CA LEU A 169 11.58 20.23 -6.83
C LEU A 169 11.72 18.80 -7.36
N ASP A 170 12.61 18.01 -6.76
CA ASP A 170 12.77 16.59 -7.07
C ASP A 170 11.48 15.82 -6.81
N TRP A 171 10.79 16.10 -5.71
CA TRP A 171 9.49 15.52 -5.38
C TRP A 171 8.43 15.86 -6.44
N ALA A 172 8.29 17.13 -6.80
CA ALA A 172 7.34 17.58 -7.83
C ALA A 172 7.64 16.93 -9.20
N VAL A 173 8.91 16.80 -9.58
CA VAL A 173 9.33 16.13 -10.82
C VAL A 173 9.02 14.63 -10.79
N ASN A 174 9.28 13.95 -9.68
CA ASN A 174 8.95 12.52 -9.53
C ASN A 174 7.43 12.32 -9.57
N ARG A 175 6.65 13.18 -8.91
CA ARG A 175 5.19 13.11 -8.93
C ARG A 175 4.61 13.39 -10.32
N GLY A 176 5.16 14.37 -11.04
CA GLY A 176 4.82 14.65 -12.43
C GLY A 176 5.12 13.47 -13.36
N ARG A 177 6.16 12.65 -13.06
CA ARG A 177 6.42 11.40 -13.78
C ARG A 177 5.34 10.36 -13.48
N VAL A 178 5.00 10.12 -12.22
CA VAL A 178 3.96 9.16 -11.81
C VAL A 178 2.64 9.46 -12.51
N TRP A 179 2.20 10.73 -12.50
CA TRP A 179 0.95 11.14 -13.18
C TRP A 179 0.98 11.01 -14.71
N ARG A 180 2.13 10.73 -15.31
CA ARG A 180 2.27 10.43 -16.75
C ARG A 180 2.34 8.93 -17.03
N MET A 181 2.57 8.08 -16.03
CA MET A 181 2.62 6.63 -16.18
C MET A 181 1.22 6.04 -16.33
N SER A 182 1.11 4.96 -17.11
CA SER A 182 -0.13 4.22 -17.37
C SER A 182 -0.12 2.85 -16.70
N HIS A 183 0.43 2.78 -15.48
CA HIS A 183 0.60 1.53 -14.73
C HIS A 183 0.03 1.69 -13.33
N MET A 184 -0.33 0.58 -12.71
CA MET A 184 -0.83 0.54 -11.34
C MET A 184 0.23 1.04 -10.35
N THR A 185 -0.23 1.56 -9.21
CA THR A 185 0.70 1.82 -8.10
C THR A 185 1.28 0.50 -7.58
N PRO A 186 2.49 0.50 -7.01
CA PRO A 186 3.06 -0.66 -6.33
C PRO A 186 2.16 -1.23 -5.21
N ALA A 187 1.40 -0.38 -4.52
CA ALA A 187 0.47 -0.82 -3.48
C ALA A 187 -0.74 -1.56 -4.07
N HIS A 188 -1.25 -1.12 -5.22
CA HIS A 188 -2.31 -1.82 -5.94
C HIS A 188 -1.80 -3.11 -6.60
N LEU A 189 -0.58 -3.13 -7.14
CA LEU A 189 0.03 -4.39 -7.60
C LEU A 189 0.17 -5.38 -6.44
N LEU A 190 0.63 -4.93 -5.27
CA LEU A 190 0.76 -5.81 -4.12
C LEU A 190 -0.61 -6.35 -3.66
N ARG A 191 -1.67 -5.53 -3.71
CA ARG A 191 -3.04 -5.99 -3.46
C ARG A 191 -3.43 -7.10 -4.42
N GLU A 192 -3.26 -6.89 -5.73
CA GLU A 192 -3.60 -7.89 -6.73
C GLU A 192 -2.86 -9.21 -6.50
N VAL A 193 -1.59 -9.15 -6.10
CA VAL A 193 -0.80 -10.33 -5.73
C VAL A 193 -1.45 -11.10 -4.57
N PHE A 194 -1.93 -10.44 -3.52
CA PHE A 194 -2.61 -11.13 -2.43
C PHE A 194 -3.98 -11.72 -2.83
N GLU A 195 -4.70 -11.02 -3.71
CA GLU A 195 -6.02 -11.44 -4.20
C GLU A 195 -5.94 -12.63 -5.17
N THR A 196 -4.86 -12.75 -5.93
CA THR A 196 -4.79 -13.68 -7.08
C THR A 196 -3.66 -14.71 -7.02
N ALA A 197 -2.50 -14.40 -6.42
CA ALA A 197 -1.37 -15.33 -6.43
C ALA A 197 -1.61 -16.51 -5.48
N THR A 198 -1.44 -17.72 -6.00
CA THR A 198 -1.67 -18.97 -5.28
C THR A 198 -0.42 -19.50 -4.56
N SER A 199 0.76 -18.95 -4.86
CA SER A 199 2.05 -19.42 -4.34
C SER A 199 3.09 -18.30 -4.22
N PHE A 200 4.18 -18.58 -3.49
CA PHE A 200 5.35 -17.71 -3.41
C PHE A 200 5.96 -17.41 -4.78
N ASP A 201 6.13 -18.42 -5.64
CA ASP A 201 6.75 -18.24 -6.96
C ASP A 201 5.88 -17.39 -7.89
N GLU A 202 4.57 -17.58 -7.85
CA GLU A 202 3.63 -16.73 -8.59
C GLU A 202 3.64 -15.29 -8.10
N ALA A 203 3.63 -15.08 -6.78
CA ALA A 203 3.75 -13.75 -6.18
C ALA A 203 5.06 -13.08 -6.59
N LYS A 204 6.19 -13.79 -6.49
CA LYS A 204 7.51 -13.31 -6.91
C LYS A 204 7.52 -12.90 -8.38
N ARG A 205 6.96 -13.73 -9.27
CA ARG A 205 6.87 -13.46 -10.70
C ARG A 205 6.05 -12.20 -10.99
N MET A 206 4.84 -12.11 -10.43
CA MET A 206 3.98 -10.93 -10.59
C MET A 206 4.67 -9.64 -10.11
N LEU A 207 5.31 -9.69 -8.94
CA LEU A 207 6.03 -8.56 -8.35
C LEU A 207 7.31 -8.20 -9.11
N ALA A 208 7.90 -9.10 -9.89
CA ALA A 208 9.09 -8.83 -10.70
C ALA A 208 8.73 -8.32 -12.11
N GLU A 209 7.68 -8.86 -12.73
CA GLU A 209 7.41 -8.68 -14.17
C GLU A 209 6.37 -7.60 -14.48
N ARG A 210 5.38 -7.40 -13.60
CA ARG A 210 4.28 -6.48 -13.92
C ARG A 210 4.73 -5.02 -13.81
N PRO A 211 4.46 -4.17 -14.81
CA PRO A 211 4.82 -2.76 -14.76
C PRO A 211 4.17 -2.01 -13.58
N ILE A 212 4.89 -1.02 -13.03
CA ILE A 212 4.43 -0.20 -11.91
C ILE A 212 4.62 1.30 -12.18
N ALA A 213 3.79 2.14 -11.58
CA ALA A 213 3.79 3.59 -11.76
C ALA A 213 5.01 4.31 -11.18
N SER A 214 5.67 3.67 -10.20
CA SER A 214 6.78 4.23 -9.45
C SER A 214 7.72 3.13 -8.98
N PRO A 215 9.04 3.41 -8.89
CA PRO A 215 9.99 2.48 -8.29
C PRO A 215 9.60 2.06 -6.88
N ALA A 216 9.90 0.80 -6.54
CA ALA A 216 9.53 0.19 -5.27
C ALA A 216 10.52 -0.92 -4.90
N ILE A 217 10.50 -1.35 -3.64
CA ILE A 217 11.21 -2.54 -3.19
C ILE A 217 10.18 -3.46 -2.54
N PHE A 218 10.02 -4.69 -3.03
CA PHE A 218 9.16 -5.69 -2.42
C PHE A 218 9.99 -6.69 -1.63
N SER A 219 9.64 -6.93 -0.37
CA SER A 219 10.16 -8.05 0.43
C SER A 219 9.12 -9.16 0.46
N LEU A 220 9.51 -10.40 0.17
CA LEU A 220 8.60 -11.54 0.02
C LEU A 220 9.16 -12.77 0.75
N ALA A 221 8.34 -13.37 1.61
CA ALA A 221 8.63 -14.62 2.33
C ALA A 221 7.56 -15.67 1.99
N GLY A 222 7.97 -16.87 1.59
CA GLY A 222 7.06 -18.01 1.41
C GLY A 222 6.88 -18.82 2.68
N ILE A 223 6.57 -20.10 2.52
CA ILE A 223 6.40 -21.04 3.65
C ILE A 223 7.68 -21.81 3.96
N ARG A 224 8.57 -22.01 2.97
CA ARG A 224 9.83 -22.74 3.14
C ARG A 224 10.97 -21.79 3.52
N PRO A 225 11.99 -22.25 4.25
CA PRO A 225 13.12 -21.42 4.68
C PRO A 225 13.82 -20.65 3.55
N GLY A 226 13.97 -21.29 2.38
CA GLY A 226 14.62 -20.70 1.22
C GLY A 226 13.71 -19.81 0.35
N GLU A 227 12.41 -19.76 0.63
CA GLU A 227 11.46 -18.92 -0.11
C GLU A 227 11.55 -17.49 0.41
N THR A 228 12.63 -16.81 0.08
CA THR A 228 12.90 -15.43 0.46
C THR A 228 13.31 -14.64 -0.77
N ALA A 229 12.75 -13.44 -0.98
CA ALA A 229 13.14 -12.56 -2.07
C ALA A 229 13.05 -11.09 -1.66
N VAL A 230 13.99 -10.28 -2.16
CA VAL A 230 13.92 -8.83 -2.17
C VAL A 230 13.94 -8.40 -3.63
N ILE A 231 12.89 -7.71 -4.08
CA ILE A 231 12.69 -7.35 -5.48
C ILE A 231 12.79 -5.83 -5.58
N GLU A 232 13.92 -5.32 -6.05
CA GLU A 232 14.11 -3.91 -6.36
C GLU A 232 13.54 -3.61 -7.76
N ARG A 233 12.58 -2.70 -7.83
CA ARG A 233 11.83 -2.41 -9.06
C ARG A 233 12.08 -0.99 -9.56
N THR A 234 12.32 -0.88 -10.86
CA THR A 234 11.94 0.33 -11.61
C THR A 234 10.54 0.12 -12.19
N GLU A 235 10.07 1.08 -12.97
CA GLU A 235 8.76 1.03 -13.61
C GLU A 235 8.54 -0.27 -14.42
N THR A 236 9.59 -0.82 -15.06
CA THR A 236 9.51 -2.00 -15.95
C THR A 236 10.60 -3.05 -15.74
N GLU A 237 11.61 -2.79 -14.91
CA GLU A 237 12.71 -3.72 -14.65
C GLU A 237 12.71 -4.18 -13.19
N ALA A 238 13.36 -5.32 -12.93
CA ALA A 238 13.53 -5.87 -11.60
C ALA A 238 14.97 -6.36 -11.38
N ARG A 239 15.46 -6.21 -10.17
CA ARG A 239 16.59 -6.95 -9.61
C ARG A 239 16.10 -7.74 -8.42
N VAL A 240 16.43 -9.04 -8.37
CA VAL A 240 15.95 -9.98 -7.35
C VAL A 240 17.13 -10.66 -6.68
#